data_AF-A0A7S0VTS2-F1
#
_entry.id   AF-A0A7S0VTS2-F1
#
_cell.length_a   1.000
_cell.length_b   1.000
_cell.length_c   1.000
_cell.angle_alpha   90.00
_cell.angle_beta   90.00
_cell.angle_gamma   90.00
#
_symmetry.space_group_name_H-M   'P 1'
#
loop_
_entity.id
_entity.type
_entity.pdbx_description
1 polymer ?
#
loop_
_entity_poly.entity_id
_entity_poly.type
_entity_poly.pdbx_seq_one_letter_code
_entity_poly.pdbx_strand_id
1 'polypeptide(L)'
;GVDVTKGNKSKGSNGILAAEGSVAAAAAAAESAQPFCDLLPVLKDIAAQQLNLDSGRKWDVALGRLANYLEYKRIPTALIPAMVYGLLGAFHVRFEPLWPSVGTALAATLQYNTDMAWAPFLDALVHTQSELLSFDFHRQQALHQAGVERRGGREGGG
;
A
#
# COMPACT_ATOMS: atom_id res chain seq x y z
N GLY A 1 64.96 -37.33 -34.07
CA GLY A 1 63.91 -38.16 -33.47
C GLY A 1 62.70 -37.31 -33.23
N VAL A 2 61.58 -37.76 -33.77
CA VAL A 2 60.19 -37.30 -33.66
C VAL A 2 59.79 -37.04 -32.19
N ASP A 3 59.07 -35.96 -31.88
CA ASP A 3 57.63 -36.03 -31.55
C ASP A 3 56.98 -34.65 -31.36
N VAL A 4 55.81 -34.50 -31.97
CA VAL A 4 54.87 -33.37 -31.88
C VAL A 4 53.73 -33.85 -30.99
N THR A 5 53.40 -33.13 -29.93
CA THR A 5 52.07 -33.19 -29.33
C THR A 5 51.49 -31.81 -29.05
N LYS A 6 50.19 -31.75 -29.34
CA LYS A 6 49.30 -30.62 -29.54
C LYS A 6 48.28 -30.63 -28.40
N GLY A 7 47.85 -29.44 -27.95
CA GLY A 7 46.69 -29.26 -27.06
C GLY A 7 47.08 -28.51 -25.77
N ASN A 8 46.23 -27.70 -25.14
CA ASN A 8 44.86 -27.32 -25.41
C ASN A 8 44.54 -26.06 -24.58
N LYS A 9 43.77 -25.16 -25.19
CA LYS A 9 42.84 -24.16 -24.65
C LYS A 9 42.63 -24.13 -23.11
N SER A 10 42.80 -22.96 -22.49
CA SER A 10 41.73 -22.37 -21.66
C SER A 10 41.90 -20.86 -21.43
N LYS A 11 40.95 -20.10 -21.97
CA LYS A 11 40.62 -18.73 -21.55
C LYS A 11 39.95 -18.84 -20.17
N GLY A 12 40.54 -18.23 -19.16
CA GLY A 12 39.93 -18.05 -17.85
C GLY A 12 39.79 -16.57 -17.55
N SER A 13 38.63 -16.02 -17.88
CA SER A 13 38.19 -14.66 -17.54
C SER A 13 38.09 -14.51 -16.02
N ASN A 14 38.83 -13.56 -15.43
CA ASN A 14 38.50 -13.03 -14.10
C ASN A 14 38.13 -11.54 -14.25
N GLY A 15 37.05 -11.30 -14.98
CA GLY A 15 36.22 -10.13 -14.82
C GLY A 15 34.96 -10.54 -14.08
N ILE A 16 34.38 -9.61 -13.31
CA ILE A 16 33.05 -9.70 -12.67
C ILE A 16 33.05 -10.39 -11.29
N LEU A 17 33.69 -9.79 -10.27
CA LEU A 17 33.29 -10.05 -8.87
C LEU A 17 33.36 -8.81 -7.95
N ALA A 18 33.69 -7.61 -8.46
CA ALA A 18 33.86 -6.41 -7.64
C ALA A 18 32.82 -5.28 -7.90
N ALA A 19 31.78 -5.54 -8.69
CA ALA A 19 30.78 -4.52 -9.02
C ALA A 19 29.58 -4.51 -8.06
N GLU A 20 29.15 -5.67 -7.55
CA GLU A 20 27.85 -5.77 -6.84
C GLU A 20 27.84 -5.12 -5.45
N GLY A 21 28.98 -5.09 -4.75
CA GLY A 21 29.08 -4.41 -3.45
C GLY A 21 29.04 -2.88 -3.54
N SER A 22 29.47 -2.32 -4.68
CA SER A 22 29.50 -0.86 -4.90
C SER A 22 28.11 -0.32 -5.25
N VAL A 23 27.31 -1.06 -6.03
CA VAL A 23 25.95 -0.63 -6.38
C VAL A 23 25.00 -0.77 -5.18
N ALA A 24 25.16 -1.81 -4.35
CA ALA A 24 24.36 -1.97 -3.13
C ALA A 24 24.71 -0.92 -2.06
N ALA A 25 26.00 -0.60 -1.89
CA ALA A 25 26.42 0.48 -1.00
C ALA A 25 26.02 1.87 -1.51
N ALA A 26 26.05 2.09 -2.83
CA ALA A 26 25.58 3.32 -3.44
C ALA A 26 24.05 3.45 -3.37
N ALA A 27 23.29 2.36 -3.50
CA ALA A 27 21.85 2.34 -3.31
C ALA A 27 21.48 2.62 -1.85
N ALA A 28 22.15 1.99 -0.89
CA ALA A 28 21.94 2.25 0.54
C ALA A 28 22.35 3.68 0.95
N ALA A 29 23.44 4.21 0.38
CA ALA A 29 23.86 5.60 0.59
C ALA A 29 22.89 6.61 -0.05
N ALA A 30 22.38 6.32 -1.24
CA ALA A 30 21.36 7.13 -1.91
C ALA A 30 20.00 7.10 -1.19
N GLU A 31 19.68 5.97 -0.55
CA GLU A 31 18.48 5.78 0.29
C GLU A 31 18.62 6.54 1.63
N SER A 32 19.82 6.59 2.20
CA SER A 32 20.13 7.39 3.40
C SER A 32 20.20 8.91 3.14
N ALA A 33 20.29 9.33 1.87
CA ALA A 33 20.35 10.73 1.44
C ALA A 33 18.97 11.27 1.00
N GLN A 34 17.93 10.43 0.94
CA GLN A 34 16.58 10.92 0.65
C GLN A 34 16.08 11.75 1.83
N PRO A 35 15.47 12.93 1.58
CA PRO A 35 14.83 13.69 2.63
C PRO A 35 13.80 12.78 3.31
N PHE A 36 13.96 12.61 4.62
CA PHE A 36 13.13 11.75 5.44
C PHE A 36 11.65 12.05 5.12
N CYS A 37 10.98 11.10 4.48
CA CYS A 37 9.59 11.26 4.10
C CYS A 37 8.75 11.12 5.37
N ASP A 38 8.16 12.22 5.85
CA ASP A 38 7.32 12.25 7.06
C ASP A 38 5.99 11.47 6.90
N LEU A 39 5.80 10.76 5.79
CA LEU A 39 4.61 9.99 5.47
C LEU A 39 4.24 8.97 6.56
N LEU A 40 5.19 8.11 6.97
CA LEU A 40 4.91 7.07 7.96
C LEU A 40 4.55 7.67 9.34
N PRO A 41 5.27 8.70 9.83
CA PRO A 41 4.82 9.47 10.98
C PRO A 41 3.41 10.03 10.83
N VAL A 42 3.06 10.63 9.69
CA VAL A 42 1.75 11.25 9.45
C VAL A 42 0.64 10.19 9.45
N LEU A 43 0.82 9.07 8.76
CA LEU A 43 -0.16 7.98 8.73
C LEU A 43 -0.35 7.36 10.12
N LYS A 44 0.73 7.21 10.89
CA LYS A 44 0.66 6.75 12.28
C LYS A 44 -0.08 7.76 13.18
N ASP A 45 0.17 9.06 12.98
CA ASP A 45 -0.48 10.14 13.72
C ASP A 45 -1.99 10.16 13.47
N ILE A 46 -2.40 10.02 12.20
CA ILE A 46 -3.82 9.90 11.79
C ILE A 46 -4.49 8.70 12.47
N ALA A 47 -3.80 7.56 12.56
CA ALA A 47 -4.34 6.34 13.15
C ALA A 47 -4.38 6.37 14.70
N ALA A 48 -3.46 7.10 15.34
CA ALA A 48 -3.29 7.05 16.80
C ALA A 48 -3.96 8.19 17.56
N GLN A 49 -4.16 9.36 16.94
CA GLN A 49 -4.63 10.55 17.64
C GLN A 49 -6.15 10.71 17.59
N GLN A 50 -6.72 11.40 18.60
CA GLN A 50 -8.14 11.74 18.59
C GLN A 50 -8.48 12.71 17.45
N LEU A 51 -9.60 12.45 16.79
CA LEU A 51 -10.10 13.22 15.66
C LEU A 51 -10.59 14.60 16.15
N ASN A 52 -9.85 15.66 15.84
CA ASN A 52 -10.26 17.03 16.09
C ASN A 52 -9.90 17.92 14.88
N LEU A 53 -10.44 19.14 14.84
CA LEU A 53 -10.26 20.04 13.70
C LEU A 53 -8.81 20.54 13.56
N ASP A 54 -8.10 20.71 14.66
CA ASP A 54 -6.71 21.21 14.65
C ASP A 54 -5.74 20.14 14.13
N SER A 55 -5.91 18.88 14.55
CA SER A 55 -5.17 17.73 14.02
C SER A 55 -5.52 17.48 12.54
N GLY A 56 -6.80 17.63 12.18
CA GLY A 56 -7.27 17.56 10.81
C GLY A 56 -6.53 18.52 9.87
N ARG A 57 -6.41 19.80 10.25
CA ARG A 57 -5.66 20.81 9.47
C ARG A 57 -4.17 20.49 9.36
N LYS A 58 -3.56 19.97 10.43
CA LYS A 58 -2.16 19.53 10.41
C LYS A 58 -1.95 18.39 9.40
N TRP A 59 -2.83 17.38 9.41
CA TRP A 59 -2.76 16.25 8.50
C TRP A 59 -3.07 16.65 7.06
N ASP A 60 -4.01 17.56 6.86
CA ASP A 60 -4.36 18.13 5.57
C ASP A 60 -3.14 18.76 4.88
N VAL A 61 -2.41 19.62 5.60
CA VAL A 61 -1.17 20.22 5.11
C VAL A 61 -0.09 19.17 4.85
N ALA A 62 0.04 18.16 5.71
CA ALA A 62 1.03 17.10 5.56
C ALA A 62 0.73 16.22 4.32
N LEU A 63 -0.53 15.87 4.08
CA LEU A 63 -0.98 15.16 2.88
C LEU A 63 -0.82 16.01 1.61
N GLY A 64 -1.06 17.33 1.69
CA GLY A 64 -0.78 18.24 0.58
C GLY A 64 0.69 18.26 0.18
N ARG A 65 1.62 18.17 1.14
CA ARG A 65 3.07 18.06 0.86
C ARG A 65 3.45 16.71 0.26
N LEU A 66 2.69 15.66 0.53
CA LEU A 66 2.95 14.32 0.03
C LEU A 66 2.91 14.26 -1.50
N ALA A 67 1.97 14.99 -2.12
CA ALA A 67 1.90 15.10 -3.58
C ALA A 67 3.22 15.64 -4.17
N ASN A 68 3.81 16.65 -3.54
CA ASN A 68 5.10 17.20 -3.96
C ASN A 68 6.24 16.17 -3.78
N TYR A 69 6.24 15.40 -2.69
CA TYR A 69 7.25 14.35 -2.49
C TYR A 69 7.17 13.24 -3.53
N LEU A 70 5.97 12.90 -3.99
CA LEU A 70 5.74 11.94 -5.06
C LEU A 70 6.22 12.47 -6.41
N GLU A 71 5.91 13.73 -6.73
CA GLU A 71 6.35 14.38 -7.97
C GLU A 71 7.89 14.42 -8.07
N TYR A 72 8.56 14.77 -6.97
CA TYR A 72 10.03 14.83 -6.92
C TYR A 72 10.71 13.48 -6.66
N LYS A 73 9.99 12.36 -6.67
CA LYS A 73 10.51 10.99 -6.41
C LYS A 73 11.33 10.89 -5.12
N ARG A 74 10.91 11.62 -4.08
CA ARG A 74 11.56 11.65 -2.76
C ARG A 74 11.08 10.53 -1.84
N ILE A 75 10.18 9.68 -2.33
CA ILE A 75 9.63 8.55 -1.59
C ILE A 75 10.26 7.26 -2.13
N PRO A 76 10.89 6.44 -1.28
CA PRO A 76 11.36 5.12 -1.66
C PRO A 76 10.23 4.29 -2.28
N THR A 77 10.50 3.66 -3.42
CA THR A 77 9.51 2.86 -4.16
C THR A 77 8.98 1.68 -3.33
N ALA A 78 9.78 1.15 -2.41
CA ALA A 78 9.38 0.09 -1.48
C ALA A 78 8.26 0.52 -0.51
N LEU A 79 8.09 1.82 -0.25
CA LEU A 79 7.05 2.34 0.64
C LEU A 79 5.73 2.63 -0.07
N ILE A 80 5.71 2.60 -1.41
CA ILE A 80 4.50 2.93 -2.19
C ILE A 80 3.32 2.01 -1.87
N PRO A 81 3.47 0.67 -1.78
CA PRO A 81 2.34 -0.20 -1.43
C PRO A 81 1.78 0.10 -0.02
N ALA A 82 2.67 0.30 0.96
CA ALA A 82 2.27 0.65 2.32
C ALA A 82 1.54 2.00 2.37
N MET A 83 1.95 2.96 1.54
CA MET A 83 1.28 4.25 1.41
C MET A 83 -0.15 4.11 0.86
N VAL A 84 -0.34 3.28 -0.16
CA VAL A 84 -1.68 3.02 -0.73
C VAL A 84 -2.63 2.47 0.34
N TYR A 85 -2.20 1.45 1.09
CA TYR A 85 -3.00 0.90 2.20
C TYR A 85 -3.24 1.91 3.31
N GLY A 86 -2.25 2.74 3.65
CA GLY A 86 -2.40 3.79 4.66
C GLY A 86 -3.42 4.86 4.25
N LEU A 87 -3.39 5.31 2.99
CA LEU A 87 -4.35 6.27 2.45
C LEU A 87 -5.76 5.67 2.33
N LEU A 88 -5.87 4.40 1.92
CA LEU A 88 -7.15 3.67 1.96
C LEU A 88 -7.69 3.58 3.39
N GLY A 89 -6.84 3.25 4.37
CA GLY A 89 -7.20 3.24 5.79
C GLY A 89 -7.69 4.60 6.29
N ALA A 90 -7.13 5.70 5.78
CA ALA A 90 -7.58 7.05 6.13
C ALA A 90 -9.02 7.34 5.64
N PHE A 91 -9.52 6.68 4.60
CA PHE A 91 -10.94 6.77 4.21
C PHE A 91 -11.88 6.03 5.17
N HIS A 92 -11.39 5.01 5.88
CA HIS A 92 -12.18 4.36 6.93
C HIS A 92 -12.34 5.23 8.18
N VAL A 93 -11.48 6.24 8.35
CA VAL A 93 -11.66 7.24 9.39
C VAL A 93 -12.86 8.11 9.02
N ARG A 94 -13.90 8.08 9.88
CA ARG A 94 -15.14 8.86 9.69
C ARG A 94 -14.93 10.35 10.01
N PHE A 95 -13.91 10.95 9.39
CA PHE A 95 -13.54 12.35 9.51
C PHE A 95 -13.48 12.97 8.12
N GLU A 96 -14.66 13.37 7.66
CA GLU A 96 -14.92 13.91 6.32
C GLU A 96 -14.00 15.06 5.88
N PRO A 97 -13.58 16.01 6.76
CA PRO A 97 -12.69 17.10 6.35
C PRO A 97 -11.33 16.64 5.78
N LEU A 98 -10.90 15.41 6.08
CA LEU A 98 -9.62 14.86 5.63
C LEU A 98 -9.74 14.15 4.27
N TRP A 99 -10.93 13.75 3.86
CA TRP A 99 -11.16 12.94 2.66
C TRP A 99 -10.69 13.59 1.35
N PRO A 100 -10.89 14.91 1.11
CA PRO A 100 -10.40 15.54 -0.11
C PRO A 100 -8.89 15.38 -0.28
N SER A 101 -8.14 15.55 0.81
CA SER A 101 -6.68 15.56 0.78
C SER A 101 -6.07 14.17 0.78
N VAL A 102 -6.75 13.21 1.39
CA VAL A 102 -6.43 11.78 1.20
C VAL A 102 -6.68 11.38 -0.26
N GLY A 103 -7.77 11.84 -0.86
CA GLY A 103 -8.10 11.59 -2.25
C GLY A 103 -7.08 12.16 -3.23
N THR A 104 -6.65 13.41 -3.05
CA THR A 104 -5.60 14.01 -3.89
C THR A 104 -4.25 13.30 -3.71
N ALA A 105 -3.89 12.93 -2.48
CA ALA A 105 -2.69 12.16 -2.19
C ALA A 105 -2.72 10.77 -2.86
N LEU A 106 -3.85 10.08 -2.81
CA LEU A 106 -4.02 8.77 -3.46
C LEU A 106 -3.99 8.89 -4.98
N ALA A 107 -4.65 9.90 -5.54
CA ALA A 107 -4.61 10.18 -6.98
C ALA A 107 -3.17 10.44 -7.46
N ALA A 108 -2.42 11.28 -6.74
CA ALA A 108 -1.01 11.53 -7.03
C ALA A 108 -0.18 10.23 -6.94
N THR A 109 -0.44 9.39 -5.93
CA THR A 109 0.24 8.10 -5.77
C THR A 109 0.03 7.20 -6.99
N LEU A 110 -1.22 7.07 -7.45
CA LEU A 110 -1.59 6.25 -8.59
C LEU A 110 -1.07 6.83 -9.91
N GLN A 111 -0.98 8.15 -10.04
CA GLN A 111 -0.52 8.83 -11.25
C GLN A 111 1.01 8.73 -11.43
N TYR A 112 1.77 8.92 -10.35
CA TYR A 112 3.24 8.97 -10.42
C TYR A 112 3.91 7.59 -10.24
N ASN A 113 3.21 6.61 -9.65
CA ASN A 113 3.75 5.27 -9.36
C ASN A 113 2.81 4.17 -9.87
N THR A 114 2.34 4.29 -11.11
CA THR A 114 1.35 3.41 -11.75
C THR A 114 1.66 1.92 -11.55
N ASP A 115 2.89 1.50 -11.82
CA ASP A 115 3.29 0.09 -11.83
C ASP A 115 3.22 -0.57 -10.44
N MET A 116 3.39 0.21 -9.37
CA MET A 116 3.47 -0.31 -7.99
C MET A 116 2.24 0.03 -7.14
N ALA A 117 1.49 1.07 -7.50
CA ALA A 117 0.35 1.55 -6.71
C ALA A 117 -1.00 0.94 -7.14
N TRP A 118 -1.18 0.61 -8.42
CA TRP A 118 -2.47 0.10 -8.90
C TRP A 118 -2.80 -1.29 -8.40
N ALA A 119 -1.82 -2.21 -8.38
CA ALA A 119 -2.03 -3.57 -7.89
C ALA A 119 -2.57 -3.60 -6.44
N PRO A 120 -1.92 -2.97 -5.44
CA PRO A 120 -2.45 -2.96 -4.07
C PRO A 120 -3.78 -2.21 -3.94
N PHE A 121 -4.00 -1.17 -4.76
CA PHE A 121 -5.28 -0.46 -4.76
C PHE A 121 -6.43 -1.35 -5.25
N LEU A 122 -6.24 -2.07 -6.36
CA LEU A 122 -7.23 -2.99 -6.89
C LEU A 122 -7.47 -4.18 -5.96
N ASP A 123 -6.42 -4.72 -5.35
CA ASP A 123 -6.53 -5.79 -4.35
C ASP A 123 -7.40 -5.35 -3.16
N ALA A 124 -7.18 -4.14 -2.65
CA ALA A 124 -8.00 -3.56 -1.58
C ALA A 124 -9.48 -3.38 -2.00
N LEU A 125 -9.74 -2.98 -3.25
CA LEU A 125 -11.10 -2.87 -3.77
C LEU A 125 -11.80 -4.24 -3.88
N VAL A 126 -11.09 -5.25 -4.40
CA VAL A 126 -11.60 -6.62 -4.48
C VAL A 126 -11.91 -7.15 -3.08
N HIS A 127 -11.02 -6.92 -2.12
CA HIS A 127 -11.23 -7.30 -0.73
C HIS A 127 -12.47 -6.62 -0.14
N THR A 128 -12.58 -5.29 -0.26
CA THR A 128 -13.73 -4.51 0.22
C THR A 128 -15.04 -4.97 -0.43
N GLN A 129 -15.02 -5.25 -1.73
CA GLN A 129 -16.18 -5.78 -2.45
C GLN A 129 -16.57 -7.16 -1.92
N SER A 130 -15.59 -8.04 -1.69
CA SER A 130 -15.84 -9.38 -1.16
C SER A 130 -16.47 -9.35 0.23
N GLU A 131 -16.01 -8.45 1.10
CA GLU A 131 -16.57 -8.23 2.42
C GLU A 131 -18.02 -7.75 2.32
N LEU A 132 -18.28 -6.73 1.49
CA LEU A 132 -19.63 -6.19 1.27
C LEU A 132 -20.61 -7.27 0.78
N LEU A 133 -20.21 -8.03 -0.23
CA LEU A 133 -21.04 -9.11 -0.79
C LEU A 133 -21.25 -10.26 0.21
N SER A 134 -20.26 -10.56 1.05
CA SER A 134 -20.40 -11.57 2.12
C SER A 134 -21.36 -11.12 3.23
N PHE A 135 -21.34 -9.83 3.57
CA PHE A 135 -22.18 -9.25 4.63
C PHE A 135 -23.66 -9.20 4.24
N ASP A 136 -23.96 -8.83 2.99
CA ASP A 136 -25.33 -8.74 2.49
C ASP A 136 -26.01 -10.11 2.40
N PHE A 137 -25.27 -11.17 2.04
CA PHE A 137 -25.81 -12.52 1.96
C PHE A 137 -26.16 -13.11 3.34
N HIS A 138 -25.28 -12.96 4.33
CA HIS A 138 -25.51 -13.51 5.67
C HIS A 138 -26.56 -12.73 6.47
N ARG A 139 -26.62 -11.40 6.32
CA ARG A 139 -27.63 -10.58 7.00
C ARG A 139 -29.03 -10.77 6.41
N GLN A 140 -29.16 -10.90 5.09
CA GLN A 140 -30.46 -11.18 4.46
C GLN A 140 -30.97 -12.58 4.80
N GLN A 141 -30.10 -13.61 4.82
CA GLN A 141 -30.50 -14.96 5.24
C GLN A 141 -30.93 -15.01 6.72
N ALA A 142 -30.18 -14.37 7.62
CA ALA A 142 -30.54 -14.34 9.05
C ALA A 142 -31.87 -13.62 9.31
N LEU A 143 -32.13 -12.51 8.60
CA LEU A 143 -33.42 -11.81 8.70
C LEU A 143 -34.58 -12.63 8.08
N HIS A 144 -34.33 -13.36 7.00
CA HIS A 144 -35.33 -14.27 6.42
C HIS A 144 -35.65 -15.44 7.35
N GLN A 145 -34.64 -16.07 7.97
CA GLN A 145 -34.84 -17.18 8.91
C GLN A 145 -35.56 -16.71 10.19
N ALA A 146 -35.15 -15.57 10.77
CA ALA A 146 -35.81 -14.99 11.94
C ALA A 146 -37.25 -14.50 11.65
N GLY A 147 -37.55 -14.10 10.42
CA GLY A 147 -38.90 -13.74 9.97
C GLY A 147 -39.82 -14.96 9.77
N VAL A 148 -39.27 -16.10 9.37
CA VAL A 148 -40.02 -17.36 9.17
C VAL A 148 -40.34 -18.03 10.52
N GLU A 149 -39.41 -18.03 11.49
CA GLU A 149 -39.65 -18.62 12.82
C GLU A 149 -40.74 -17.89 13.61
N ARG A 150 -40.86 -16.56 13.48
CA ARG A 150 -41.91 -15.79 14.15
C ARG A 150 -43.32 -16.02 13.58
N ARG A 151 -43.43 -16.56 12.35
CA ARG A 151 -44.71 -16.83 11.70
C ARG A 151 -45.18 -18.28 11.89
N GLY A 152 -44.28 -19.21 12.23
CA GLY A 152 -44.61 -20.62 12.45
C GLY A 152 -44.96 -21.01 13.90
N GLY A 153 -44.77 -20.13 14.88
CA GLY A 153 -44.92 -20.47 16.31
C GLY A 153 -46.26 -20.10 16.97
N ARG A 154 -47.29 -19.68 16.22
CA ARG A 154 -48.55 -19.16 16.79
C ARG A 154 -49.81 -19.96 16.44
N GLU A 155 -49.67 -21.19 15.97
CA GLU A 155 -50.78 -22.14 15.78
C GLU A 155 -50.47 -23.46 16.49
N GLY A 156 -50.99 -23.65 17.70
CA GLY A 156 -50.81 -24.90 18.45
C GLY A 156 -51.05 -24.76 19.94
N GLY A 157 -52.29 -24.48 20.32
CA GLY A 157 -52.71 -24.44 21.73
C GLY A 157 -54.21 -24.26 21.83
N GLY A 158 -54.95 -25.31 21.47
CA GLY A 158 -56.37 -25.48 21.77
C GLY A 158 -56.58 -26.07 23.16
#